data_AF-A0A3A5JVT0-F1
#
_entry.id   AF-A0A3A5JVT0-F1
#
_cell.length_a   1.000
_cell.length_b   1.000
_cell.length_c   1.000
_cell.angle_alpha   90.00
_cell.angle_beta   90.00
_cell.angle_gamma   90.00
#
_symmetry.space_group_name_H-M   'P 1'
#
loop_
_entity.id
_entity.type
_entity.pdbx_description
1 polymer ?
#
loop_
_entity_poly.entity_id
_entity_poly.type
_entity_poly.pdbx_seq_one_letter_code
_entity_poly.pdbx_strand_id
1 'polypeptide(L)'
;MKNNIYMSLHEVSDKIQHFEKDPTLESNNANLRSAISILNNSDFSRNESSLSNYNKYRVTALKLHLKIVALFELYYIENYKPDKPYYMNLMPPQSSVDAPVFGPVDSMQIKDKTVREKYMSDINENNKIGREISFQSELASLKNLLQTPDVKLGSIATVEYFIKKYYTKDSASEAEIKEVIGRSELSGNVKNRIIEDITK
;
A
#
# COMPACT_ATOMS: atom_id res chain seq x y z
N MET A 1 -16.34 25.44 -2.51
CA MET A 1 -15.51 25.53 -1.28
C MET A 1 -14.06 25.46 -1.69
N LYS A 2 -13.14 26.24 -1.10
CA LYS A 2 -11.83 26.52 -1.73
C LYS A 2 -10.63 25.75 -1.15
N ASN A 3 -10.86 24.52 -0.65
CA ASN A 3 -9.88 23.80 0.17
C ASN A 3 -9.82 22.27 -0.08
N ASN A 4 -10.45 21.75 -1.14
CA ASN A 4 -10.57 20.30 -1.37
C ASN A 4 -9.20 19.61 -1.46
N ILE A 5 -8.33 20.09 -2.37
CA ILE A 5 -6.99 19.56 -2.63
C ILE A 5 -6.15 19.46 -1.34
N TYR A 6 -6.21 20.46 -0.45
CA TYR A 6 -5.45 20.44 0.81
C TYR A 6 -5.94 19.33 1.75
N MET A 7 -7.26 19.13 1.87
CA MET A 7 -7.83 18.05 2.66
C MET A 7 -7.49 16.68 2.06
N SER A 8 -7.58 16.52 0.74
CA SER A 8 -7.21 15.28 0.05
C SER A 8 -5.73 14.92 0.28
N LEU A 9 -4.82 15.90 0.22
CA LEU A 9 -3.39 15.67 0.50
C LEU A 9 -3.11 15.36 1.98
N HIS A 10 -3.91 15.91 2.90
CA HIS A 10 -3.84 15.56 4.32
C HIS A 10 -4.30 14.11 4.54
N GLU A 11 -5.46 13.73 4.01
CA GLU A 11 -6.01 12.37 4.16
C GLU A 11 -5.07 11.30 3.56
N VAL A 12 -4.46 11.60 2.41
CA VAL A 12 -3.42 10.75 1.80
C VAL A 12 -2.21 10.59 2.72
N SER A 13 -1.74 11.67 3.35
CA SER A 13 -0.65 11.64 4.33
C SER A 13 -1.01 10.81 5.55
N ASP A 14 -2.22 10.97 6.09
CA ASP A 14 -2.70 10.24 7.27
C ASP A 14 -2.79 8.73 6.98
N LYS A 15 -3.35 8.35 5.82
CA LYS A 15 -3.42 6.94 5.39
C LYS A 15 -2.04 6.31 5.24
N ILE A 16 -1.07 7.04 4.69
CA ILE A 16 0.31 6.57 4.58
C ILE A 16 0.93 6.39 5.98
N GLN A 17 0.77 7.35 6.90
CA GLN A 17 1.26 7.23 8.28
C GLN A 17 0.62 6.05 9.04
N HIS A 18 -0.68 5.81 8.85
CA HIS A 18 -1.36 4.65 9.44
C HIS A 18 -0.85 3.33 8.87
N PHE A 19 -0.58 3.27 7.56
CA PHE A 19 0.05 2.10 6.93
C PHE A 19 1.46 1.85 7.47
N GLU A 20 2.30 2.90 7.58
CA GLU A 20 3.67 2.78 8.10
C GLU A 20 3.75 2.30 9.55
N LYS A 21 2.70 2.53 10.35
CA LYS A 21 2.64 2.15 11.77
C LYS A 21 2.41 0.65 11.99
N ASP A 22 1.50 0.05 11.22
CA ASP A 22 1.27 -1.40 11.14
C ASP A 22 0.58 -1.68 9.80
N PRO A 23 1.31 -2.12 8.76
CA PRO A 23 0.74 -2.36 7.44
C PRO A 23 -0.03 -3.70 7.37
N THR A 24 0.16 -4.58 8.35
CA THR A 24 -0.49 -5.91 8.42
C THR A 24 -1.86 -5.88 9.10
N LEU A 25 -2.19 -4.81 9.81
CA LEU A 25 -3.49 -4.60 10.42
C LEU A 25 -4.56 -4.42 9.34
N GLU A 26 -5.70 -5.08 9.51
CA GLU A 26 -6.82 -5.09 8.55
C GLU A 26 -7.40 -3.69 8.27
N SER A 27 -7.41 -2.79 9.26
CA SER A 27 -7.81 -1.40 9.06
C SER A 27 -6.81 -0.56 8.24
N ASN A 28 -5.60 -1.07 8.03
CA ASN A 28 -4.47 -0.33 7.50
C ASN A 28 -3.98 -0.86 6.16
N ASN A 29 -4.08 -2.17 5.88
CA ASN A 29 -3.51 -2.79 4.68
C ASN A 29 -3.96 -2.13 3.36
N ALA A 30 -5.24 -1.75 3.27
CA ALA A 30 -5.84 -1.07 2.12
C ALA A 30 -5.51 0.44 2.02
N ASN A 31 -4.80 1.03 2.99
CA ASN A 31 -4.57 2.48 3.02
C ASN A 31 -3.76 2.99 1.84
N LEU A 32 -2.75 2.26 1.33
CA LEU A 32 -2.02 2.68 0.13
C LEU A 32 -2.92 2.69 -1.12
N ARG A 33 -3.82 1.71 -1.25
CA ARG A 33 -4.82 1.64 -2.33
C ARG A 33 -5.84 2.78 -2.23
N SER A 34 -6.27 3.12 -1.01
CA SER A 34 -7.16 4.25 -0.77
C SER A 34 -6.45 5.60 -1.03
N ALA A 35 -5.21 5.75 -0.59
CA ALA A 35 -4.38 6.95 -0.79
C ALA A 35 -4.12 7.22 -2.28
N ILE A 36 -3.73 6.21 -3.06
CA ILE A 36 -3.50 6.39 -4.50
C ILE A 36 -4.82 6.68 -5.27
N SER A 37 -5.94 6.11 -4.82
CA SER A 37 -7.26 6.46 -5.37
C SER A 37 -7.63 7.93 -5.12
N ILE A 38 -7.37 8.46 -3.92
CA ILE A 38 -7.62 9.87 -3.61
C ILE A 38 -6.72 10.78 -4.47
N LEU A 39 -5.43 10.47 -4.62
CA LEU A 39 -4.54 11.24 -5.48
C LEU A 39 -4.98 11.22 -6.95
N ASN A 40 -5.37 10.06 -7.48
CA ASN A 40 -5.80 9.91 -8.88
C ASN A 40 -7.11 10.63 -9.19
N ASN A 41 -8.05 10.66 -8.22
CA ASN A 41 -9.33 11.35 -8.36
C ASN A 41 -9.28 12.85 -7.97
N SER A 42 -8.17 13.32 -7.41
CA SER A 42 -7.96 14.74 -7.11
C SER A 42 -7.58 15.51 -8.36
N ASP A 43 -8.36 16.54 -8.72
CA ASP A 43 -7.92 17.50 -9.71
C ASP A 43 -6.96 18.52 -9.07
N PHE A 44 -5.73 18.57 -9.58
CA PHE A 44 -4.72 19.54 -9.17
C PHE A 44 -4.64 20.73 -10.14
N SER A 45 -5.63 20.92 -11.03
CA SER A 45 -5.56 21.98 -12.05
C SER A 45 -5.36 23.37 -11.46
N ARG A 46 -4.61 24.20 -12.20
CA ARG A 46 -4.25 25.57 -11.81
C ARG A 46 -5.46 26.50 -11.63
N ASN A 47 -6.63 26.11 -12.14
CA ASN A 47 -7.82 26.95 -12.26
C ASN A 47 -8.40 27.38 -10.90
N GLU A 48 -8.22 26.60 -9.83
CA GLU A 48 -8.79 26.90 -8.50
C GLU A 48 -7.81 27.59 -7.53
N SER A 49 -6.52 27.71 -7.87
CA SER A 49 -5.45 28.04 -6.92
C SER A 49 -4.47 29.13 -7.41
N SER A 50 -3.79 29.80 -6.46
CA SER A 50 -2.68 30.68 -6.79
C SER A 50 -1.48 29.87 -7.30
N LEU A 51 -0.60 30.46 -8.11
CA LEU A 51 0.57 29.74 -8.66
C LEU A 51 1.46 29.11 -7.58
N SER A 52 1.61 29.79 -6.43
CA SER A 52 2.34 29.24 -5.26
C SER A 52 1.64 28.01 -4.67
N ASN A 53 0.32 28.05 -4.51
CA ASN A 53 -0.46 26.92 -4.02
C ASN A 53 -0.49 25.76 -5.02
N TYR A 54 -0.64 26.04 -6.33
CA TYR A 54 -0.56 25.05 -7.40
C TYR A 54 0.77 24.29 -7.35
N ASN A 55 1.91 25.01 -7.37
CA ASN A 55 3.24 24.40 -7.30
C ASN A 55 3.39 23.57 -6.01
N LYS A 56 2.99 24.14 -4.85
CA LYS A 56 3.05 23.44 -3.55
C LYS A 56 2.24 22.14 -3.56
N TYR A 57 0.97 22.17 -3.95
CA TYR A 57 0.10 21.00 -3.95
C TYR A 57 0.58 19.94 -4.95
N ARG A 58 1.02 20.35 -6.15
CA ARG A 58 1.60 19.46 -7.16
C ARG A 58 2.85 18.74 -6.63
N VAL A 59 3.79 19.47 -6.02
CA VAL A 59 5.01 18.89 -5.43
C VAL A 59 4.68 17.95 -4.28
N THR A 60 3.72 18.30 -3.41
CA THR A 60 3.27 17.42 -2.32
C THR A 60 2.62 16.15 -2.86
N ALA A 61 1.74 16.26 -3.86
CA ALA A 61 1.10 15.10 -4.51
C ALA A 61 2.12 14.17 -5.17
N LEU A 62 3.09 14.72 -5.92
CA LEU A 62 4.19 13.92 -6.51
C LEU A 62 4.99 13.19 -5.42
N LYS A 63 5.34 13.86 -4.32
CA LYS A 63 6.06 13.23 -3.19
C LYS A 63 5.24 12.11 -2.53
N LEU A 64 3.93 12.28 -2.36
CA LEU A 64 3.04 11.25 -1.82
C LEU A 64 2.89 10.06 -2.77
N HIS A 65 2.75 10.29 -4.08
CA HIS A 65 2.79 9.25 -5.10
C HIS A 65 4.09 8.44 -5.06
N LEU A 66 5.25 9.11 -5.04
CA LEU A 66 6.55 8.45 -4.96
C LEU A 66 6.70 7.65 -3.64
N LYS A 67 6.17 8.16 -2.52
CA LYS A 67 6.18 7.43 -1.23
C LYS A 67 5.29 6.19 -1.25
N ILE A 68 4.11 6.23 -1.89
CA ILE A 68 3.26 5.04 -2.07
C ILE A 68 4.00 3.96 -2.88
N VAL A 69 4.74 4.35 -3.93
CA VAL A 69 5.54 3.41 -4.72
C VAL A 69 6.71 2.85 -3.92
N ALA A 70 7.39 3.67 -3.10
CA ALA A 70 8.50 3.22 -2.25
C ALA A 70 8.04 2.21 -1.18
N LEU A 71 6.89 2.48 -0.53
CA LEU A 71 6.29 1.54 0.43
C LEU A 71 5.81 0.25 -0.27
N PHE A 72 5.34 0.33 -1.51
CA PHE A 72 5.04 -0.84 -2.32
C PHE A 72 6.32 -1.65 -2.67
N GLU A 73 7.40 -1.01 -3.12
CA GLU A 73 8.71 -1.66 -3.37
C GLU A 73 9.27 -2.33 -2.10
N LEU A 74 9.06 -1.74 -0.92
CA LEU A 74 9.56 -2.24 0.36
C LEU A 74 8.85 -3.49 0.86
N TYR A 75 7.52 -3.59 0.67
CA TYR A 75 6.70 -4.63 1.29
C TYR A 75 6.14 -5.68 0.34
N TYR A 76 6.03 -5.42 -0.97
CA TYR A 76 5.40 -6.38 -1.89
C TYR A 76 6.34 -7.53 -2.26
N ILE A 77 5.86 -8.77 -2.08
CA ILE A 77 6.60 -9.98 -2.44
C ILE A 77 5.91 -10.66 -3.63
N GLU A 78 6.61 -10.68 -4.77
CA GLU A 78 6.18 -11.32 -6.01
C GLU A 78 5.90 -12.82 -5.79
N ASN A 79 4.69 -13.28 -6.10
CA ASN A 79 4.22 -14.65 -5.85
C ASN A 79 4.39 -15.14 -4.39
N TYR A 80 4.20 -14.25 -3.39
CA TYR A 80 4.26 -14.58 -1.96
C TYR A 80 3.53 -15.88 -1.60
N LYS A 81 4.18 -16.69 -0.76
CA LYS A 81 3.60 -17.82 -0.05
C LYS A 81 4.11 -17.77 1.39
N PRO A 82 3.28 -18.09 2.39
CA PRO A 82 3.72 -18.18 3.77
C PRO A 82 4.59 -19.43 4.00
N ASP A 83 5.55 -19.33 4.93
CA ASP A 83 6.44 -20.45 5.31
C ASP A 83 5.69 -21.60 6.01
N LYS A 84 4.46 -21.35 6.46
CA LYS A 84 3.59 -22.28 7.19
C LYS A 84 2.18 -22.29 6.60
N PRO A 85 1.47 -23.44 6.61
CA PRO A 85 0.11 -23.54 6.11
C PRO A 85 -0.85 -22.67 6.93
N TYR A 86 -1.74 -21.96 6.22
CA TYR A 86 -2.87 -21.26 6.83
C TYR A 86 -4.13 -22.14 6.80
N TYR A 87 -4.86 -22.17 7.91
CA TYR A 87 -6.12 -22.85 8.07
C TYR A 87 -7.23 -21.85 8.37
N MET A 88 -8.18 -21.70 7.44
CA MET A 88 -9.33 -20.80 7.61
C MET A 88 -10.17 -21.15 8.85
N ASN A 89 -10.24 -22.44 9.20
CA ASN A 89 -10.86 -22.95 10.42
C ASN A 89 -9.86 -23.87 11.14
N LEU A 90 -9.05 -23.31 12.03
CA LEU A 90 -8.07 -24.08 12.81
C LEU A 90 -8.77 -24.89 13.91
N MET A 91 -9.00 -26.17 13.63
CA MET A 91 -9.64 -27.11 14.57
C MET A 91 -8.80 -27.31 15.84
N PRO A 92 -9.42 -27.51 17.02
CA PRO A 92 -8.71 -27.94 18.22
C PRO A 92 -8.13 -29.35 18.04
N PRO A 93 -7.08 -29.73 18.81
CA PRO A 93 -6.53 -31.08 18.79
C PRO A 93 -7.59 -32.15 19.08
N GLN A 94 -7.50 -33.31 18.41
CA GLN A 94 -8.49 -34.38 18.54
C GLN A 94 -8.65 -34.82 20.01
N SER A 95 -9.90 -35.00 20.45
CA SER A 95 -10.29 -35.37 21.82
C SER A 95 -9.86 -34.39 22.93
N SER A 96 -9.46 -33.15 22.60
CA SER A 96 -9.15 -32.11 23.59
C SER A 96 -10.37 -31.39 24.19
N VAL A 97 -11.56 -31.65 23.62
CA VAL A 97 -12.86 -31.05 23.98
C VAL A 97 -13.95 -32.12 23.99
N ASP A 98 -15.00 -31.92 24.80
CA ASP A 98 -16.02 -32.95 25.10
C ASP A 98 -17.10 -33.13 24.01
N ALA A 99 -17.11 -32.31 22.96
CA ALA A 99 -18.21 -32.21 21.99
C ALA A 99 -17.71 -32.23 20.53
N PRO A 100 -18.57 -32.58 19.55
CA PRO A 100 -18.27 -32.41 18.13
C PRO A 100 -18.02 -30.94 17.77
N VAL A 101 -16.98 -30.68 16.98
CA VAL A 101 -16.54 -29.33 16.60
C VAL A 101 -16.43 -29.21 15.08
N PHE A 102 -16.87 -28.06 14.57
CA PHE A 102 -16.89 -27.74 13.13
C PHE A 102 -16.15 -26.42 12.79
N GLY A 103 -15.27 -25.95 13.68
CA GLY A 103 -14.51 -24.71 13.53
C GLY A 103 -13.47 -24.52 14.65
N PRO A 104 -12.90 -23.32 14.81
CA PRO A 104 -12.13 -22.98 16.00
C PRO A 104 -13.02 -22.94 17.25
N VAL A 105 -12.42 -23.14 18.43
CA VAL A 105 -13.11 -23.05 19.74
C VAL A 105 -12.41 -22.07 20.68
N ASP A 106 -13.12 -21.61 21.71
CA ASP A 106 -12.48 -20.96 22.85
C ASP A 106 -11.52 -21.96 23.52
N SER A 107 -10.25 -21.58 23.65
CA SER A 107 -9.21 -22.43 24.23
C SER A 107 -9.51 -22.80 25.69
N MET A 108 -10.32 -22.00 26.41
CA MET A 108 -10.76 -22.32 27.77
C MET A 108 -11.61 -23.59 27.86
N GLN A 109 -12.17 -24.08 26.75
CA GLN A 109 -12.87 -25.36 26.67
C GLN A 109 -11.92 -26.57 26.72
N ILE A 110 -10.64 -26.38 26.35
CA ILE A 110 -9.62 -27.44 26.42
C ILE A 110 -9.17 -27.59 27.88
N LYS A 111 -9.48 -28.72 28.50
CA LYS A 111 -9.20 -28.99 29.92
C LYS A 111 -7.70 -29.08 30.23
N ASP A 112 -6.93 -29.75 29.39
CA ASP A 112 -5.48 -29.90 29.56
C ASP A 112 -4.77 -28.56 29.32
N LYS A 113 -3.94 -28.14 30.29
CA LYS A 113 -3.22 -26.87 30.23
C LYS A 113 -2.22 -26.81 29.08
N THR A 114 -1.42 -27.85 28.87
CA THR A 114 -0.36 -27.90 27.85
C THR A 114 -0.96 -27.91 26.45
N VAL A 115 -2.05 -28.67 26.25
CA VAL A 115 -2.80 -28.69 24.98
C VAL A 115 -3.47 -27.34 24.72
N ARG A 116 -4.02 -26.69 25.75
CA ARG A 116 -4.58 -25.33 25.66
C ARG A 116 -3.53 -24.29 25.27
N GLU A 117 -2.40 -24.26 25.96
CA GLU A 117 -1.30 -23.31 25.70
C GLU A 117 -0.74 -23.50 24.30
N LYS A 118 -0.58 -24.75 23.83
CA LYS A 118 -0.22 -25.03 22.45
C LYS A 118 -1.28 -24.53 21.46
N TYR A 119 -2.56 -24.88 21.63
CA TYR A 119 -3.62 -24.46 20.71
C TYR A 119 -3.75 -22.94 20.62
N MET A 120 -3.54 -22.21 21.73
CA MET A 120 -3.47 -20.74 21.71
C MET A 120 -2.27 -20.21 20.89
N SER A 121 -1.11 -20.87 20.96
CA SER A 121 0.04 -20.54 20.11
C SER A 121 -0.26 -20.82 18.64
N ASP A 122 -0.86 -21.98 18.33
CA ASP A 122 -1.23 -22.39 16.98
C ASP A 122 -2.27 -21.42 16.38
N ILE A 123 -3.27 -20.96 17.16
CA ILE A 123 -4.22 -19.90 16.77
C ILE A 123 -3.49 -18.58 16.47
N ASN A 124 -2.60 -18.13 17.36
CA ASN A 124 -1.91 -16.85 17.21
C ASN A 124 -1.00 -16.84 15.98
N GLU A 125 -0.31 -17.95 15.70
CA GLU A 125 0.49 -18.12 14.49
C GLU A 125 -0.38 -18.15 13.23
N ASN A 126 -1.47 -18.93 13.23
CA ASN A 126 -2.41 -18.99 12.11
C ASN A 126 -3.04 -17.61 11.80
N ASN A 127 -3.35 -16.83 12.83
CA ASN A 127 -3.86 -15.46 12.70
C ASN A 127 -2.79 -14.49 12.14
N LYS A 128 -1.52 -14.63 12.54
CA LYS A 128 -0.41 -13.86 11.96
C LYS A 128 -0.25 -14.16 10.47
N ILE A 129 -0.25 -15.44 10.09
CA ILE A 129 -0.17 -15.88 8.69
C ILE A 129 -1.37 -15.35 7.88
N GLY A 130 -2.59 -15.42 8.43
CA GLY A 130 -3.80 -14.89 7.77
C GLY A 130 -3.73 -13.39 7.51
N ARG A 131 -3.13 -12.60 8.41
CA ARG A 131 -2.86 -11.17 8.19
C ARG A 131 -1.83 -10.93 7.09
N GLU A 132 -0.73 -11.68 7.08
CA GLU A 132 0.32 -11.57 6.06
C GLU A 132 -0.19 -11.92 4.66
N ILE A 133 -1.00 -12.98 4.52
CA ILE A 133 -1.67 -13.34 3.26
C ILE A 133 -2.60 -12.19 2.80
N SER A 134 -3.44 -11.68 3.70
CA SER A 134 -4.39 -10.60 3.39
C SER A 134 -3.66 -9.32 2.97
N PHE A 135 -2.56 -8.99 3.66
CA PHE A 135 -1.70 -7.86 3.36
C PHE A 135 -1.04 -7.98 1.98
N GLN A 136 -0.46 -9.14 1.64
CA GLN A 136 0.14 -9.35 0.32
C GLN A 136 -0.91 -9.41 -0.80
N SER A 137 -2.15 -9.80 -0.50
CA SER A 137 -3.28 -9.73 -1.44
C SER A 137 -3.72 -8.28 -1.74
N GLU A 138 -3.74 -7.42 -0.72
CA GLU A 138 -3.97 -5.97 -0.89
C GLU A 138 -2.82 -5.29 -1.65
N LEU A 139 -1.56 -5.66 -1.40
CA LEU A 139 -0.43 -5.18 -2.19
C LEU A 139 -0.47 -5.70 -3.63
N ALA A 140 -0.85 -6.96 -3.88
CA ALA A 140 -1.07 -7.47 -5.24
C ALA A 140 -2.22 -6.74 -5.96
N SER A 141 -3.23 -6.26 -5.22
CA SER A 141 -4.30 -5.42 -5.77
C SER A 141 -3.81 -4.01 -6.10
N LEU A 142 -2.97 -3.41 -5.24
CA LEU A 142 -2.30 -2.13 -5.50
C LEU A 142 -1.33 -2.21 -6.68
N LYS A 143 -0.59 -3.33 -6.83
CA LYS A 143 0.31 -3.61 -7.95
C LYS A 143 -0.40 -3.37 -9.28
N ASN A 144 -1.60 -3.90 -9.47
CA ASN A 144 -2.37 -3.72 -10.71
C ASN A 144 -2.66 -2.23 -11.03
N LEU A 145 -2.96 -1.42 -10.02
CA LEU A 145 -3.19 0.03 -10.17
C LEU A 145 -1.90 0.81 -10.49
N LEU A 146 -0.76 0.36 -9.95
CA LEU A 146 0.55 0.91 -10.29
C LEU A 146 0.97 0.50 -11.71
N GLN A 147 0.70 -0.76 -12.08
CA GLN A 147 1.26 -1.45 -13.26
C GLN A 147 0.45 -1.31 -14.55
N THR A 148 -0.73 -0.70 -14.55
CA THR A 148 -1.54 -0.56 -15.78
C THR A 148 -1.04 0.59 -16.66
N PRO A 149 -0.17 0.30 -17.64
CA PRO A 149 -0.40 0.75 -19.02
C PRO A 149 0.19 -0.25 -20.05
N ASP A 150 -0.64 -1.14 -20.59
CA ASP A 150 -0.21 -2.28 -21.43
C ASP A 150 0.60 -3.37 -20.67
N VAL A 151 0.78 -4.53 -21.29
CA VAL A 151 0.61 -5.83 -20.61
C VAL A 151 1.95 -6.50 -20.20
N LYS A 152 3.11 -5.94 -20.55
CA LYS A 152 4.40 -6.67 -20.45
C LYS A 152 5.34 -6.29 -19.30
N LEU A 153 5.41 -5.03 -18.87
CA LEU A 153 6.31 -4.58 -17.78
C LEU A 153 5.75 -3.34 -17.06
N GLY A 154 4.71 -3.53 -16.25
CA GLY A 154 3.99 -2.40 -15.64
C GLY A 154 4.86 -1.45 -14.80
N SER A 155 4.57 -0.15 -14.91
CA SER A 155 5.18 0.92 -14.09
C SER A 155 4.53 0.98 -12.68
N ILE A 156 4.47 2.01 -11.84
CA ILE A 156 4.75 3.47 -11.89
C ILE A 156 3.85 4.35 -12.79
N ALA A 157 2.86 3.76 -13.46
CA ALA A 157 2.02 4.41 -14.47
C ALA A 157 1.29 5.64 -13.95
N THR A 158 0.82 5.55 -12.71
CA THR A 158 0.16 6.64 -11.99
C THR A 158 1.09 7.85 -11.80
N VAL A 159 2.38 7.65 -11.52
CA VAL A 159 3.34 8.75 -11.34
C VAL A 159 3.66 9.40 -12.69
N GLU A 160 3.89 8.58 -13.70
CA GLU A 160 4.15 9.03 -15.08
C GLU A 160 2.95 9.83 -15.63
N TYR A 161 1.72 9.37 -15.39
CA TYR A 161 0.49 10.06 -15.73
C TYR A 161 0.33 11.38 -14.94
N PHE A 162 0.57 11.35 -13.62
CA PHE A 162 0.52 12.56 -12.78
C PHE A 162 1.50 13.63 -13.29
N ILE A 163 2.74 13.25 -13.59
CA ILE A 163 3.74 14.16 -14.16
C ILE A 163 3.25 14.71 -15.51
N LYS A 164 2.85 13.83 -16.44
CA LYS A 164 2.37 14.23 -17.78
C LYS A 164 1.10 15.09 -17.76
N LYS A 165 0.28 15.03 -16.70
CA LYS A 165 -0.93 15.84 -16.52
C LYS A 165 -0.67 17.23 -15.90
N TYR A 166 0.31 17.36 -14.99
CA TYR A 166 0.49 18.58 -14.17
C TYR A 166 1.88 19.26 -14.30
N TYR A 167 2.80 18.69 -15.07
CA TYR A 167 4.09 19.28 -15.42
C TYR A 167 4.18 19.62 -16.91
N THR A 168 4.90 20.69 -17.23
CA THR A 168 5.19 21.13 -18.61
C THR A 168 6.57 20.64 -19.05
N LYS A 169 6.80 20.47 -20.37
CA LYS A 169 8.12 20.13 -20.92
C LYS A 169 9.06 21.35 -20.97
N ASP A 170 9.22 22.01 -19.82
CA ASP A 170 10.14 23.14 -19.61
C ASP A 170 11.27 22.77 -18.64
N SER A 171 12.40 23.48 -18.72
CA SER A 171 13.61 23.14 -17.96
C SER A 171 13.48 23.29 -16.44
N ALA A 172 12.57 24.14 -15.94
CA ALA A 172 12.32 24.28 -14.50
C ALA A 172 11.43 23.14 -13.98
N SER A 173 10.39 22.76 -14.73
CA SER A 173 9.60 21.56 -14.46
C SER A 173 10.47 20.30 -14.49
N GLU A 174 11.32 20.13 -15.51
CA GLU A 174 12.26 19.00 -15.57
C GLU A 174 13.21 18.95 -14.37
N ALA A 175 13.77 20.10 -13.96
CA ALA A 175 14.67 20.17 -12.81
C ALA A 175 13.95 19.79 -11.50
N GLU A 176 12.73 20.30 -11.28
CA GLU A 176 11.91 19.94 -10.11
C GLU A 176 11.58 18.44 -10.08
N ILE A 177 11.21 17.85 -11.22
CA ILE A 177 10.92 16.41 -11.29
C ILE A 177 12.18 15.59 -10.98
N LYS A 178 13.32 15.91 -11.61
CA LYS A 178 14.60 15.21 -11.42
C LYS A 178 15.09 15.32 -9.98
N GLU A 179 14.92 16.48 -9.34
CA GLU A 179 15.22 16.66 -7.90
C GLU A 179 14.30 15.82 -7.01
N VAL A 180 12.98 15.91 -7.21
CA VAL A 180 11.99 15.24 -6.35
C VAL A 180 12.06 13.72 -6.48
N ILE A 181 12.29 13.18 -7.69
CA ILE A 181 12.56 11.75 -7.90
C ILE A 181 13.92 11.37 -7.30
N GLY A 182 14.98 12.15 -7.54
CA GLY A 182 16.32 11.87 -7.02
C GLY A 182 16.35 11.73 -5.50
N ARG A 183 15.68 12.65 -4.79
CA ARG A 183 15.52 12.68 -3.31
C ARG A 183 14.56 11.62 -2.75
N SER A 184 13.81 10.87 -3.57
CA SER A 184 12.86 9.85 -3.07
C SER A 184 13.57 8.57 -2.60
N GLU A 185 12.86 7.69 -1.90
CA GLU A 185 13.37 6.42 -1.36
C GLU A 185 13.32 5.26 -2.38
N LEU A 186 12.86 5.53 -3.61
CA LEU A 186 12.70 4.55 -4.68
C LEU A 186 14.01 3.88 -5.12
N SER A 187 13.90 2.66 -5.64
CA SER A 187 15.06 1.96 -6.23
C SER A 187 15.61 2.72 -7.46
N GLY A 188 16.92 2.60 -7.70
CA GLY A 188 17.57 3.30 -8.83
C GLY A 188 16.98 2.95 -10.19
N ASN A 189 16.58 1.68 -10.39
CA ASN A 189 15.93 1.22 -11.61
C ASN A 189 14.54 1.87 -11.80
N VAL A 190 13.76 2.00 -10.72
CA VAL A 190 12.46 2.67 -10.74
C VAL A 190 12.63 4.17 -10.99
N LYS A 191 13.57 4.85 -10.32
CA LYS A 191 13.89 6.27 -10.57
C LYS A 191 14.24 6.54 -12.03
N ASN A 192 15.11 5.72 -12.61
CA ASN A 192 15.54 5.86 -14.00
C ASN A 192 14.37 5.67 -14.97
N ARG A 193 13.53 4.65 -14.78
CA ARG A 193 12.34 4.41 -15.63
C ARG A 193 11.40 5.61 -15.69
N ILE A 194 11.07 6.22 -14.54
CA ILE A 194 10.22 7.43 -14.53
C ILE A 194 10.87 8.55 -15.33
N ILE A 195 12.18 8.79 -15.15
CA ILE A 195 12.91 9.89 -15.81
C ILE A 195 13.03 9.65 -17.33
N GLU A 196 13.23 8.41 -17.76
CA GLU A 196 13.24 8.07 -19.19
C GLU A 196 11.86 8.26 -19.83
N ASP A 197 10.79 7.78 -19.20
CA ASP A 197 9.44 7.79 -19.79
C ASP A 197 8.74 9.16 -19.72
N ILE A 198 9.33 10.18 -19.07
CA ILE A 198 8.93 11.60 -19.17
C ILE A 198 9.77 12.42 -20.15
N THR A 199 10.99 11.97 -20.47
CA THR A 199 11.87 12.66 -21.44
C THR A 199 11.59 12.30 -22.90
N LYS A 200 10.88 11.19 -23.13
CA LYS A 200 10.24 10.82 -24.40
C LYS A 200 9.02 11.71 -24.68
#